data_AF-A0A0J0XRX5-F1
#
_entry.id   AF-A0A0J0XRX5-F1
#
_cell.length_a   1.000
_cell.length_b   1.000
_cell.length_c   1.000
_cell.angle_alpha   90.00
_cell.angle_beta   90.00
_cell.angle_gamma   90.00
#
_symmetry.space_group_name_H-M   'P 1'
#
loop_
_entity.id
_entity.type
_entity.pdbx_description
1 polymer ?
#
loop_
_entity_poly.entity_id
_entity_poly.type
_entity_poly.pdbx_seq_one_letter_code
_entity_poly.pdbx_strand_id
1 'polypeptide(L)'
;MAPTLSAEGKAKLDQILESEVASGEIPASTFAVATADANAPPIYWGVAGDRHFGDPSKGQINEDTVLQLMSMTKLVVTVAALQLIEKGKLSLDDPAVIEKNLPELWKLEILTEMKDGKPVTRKRTKPITLRHLLTHTNGTGYDLMVPLLGEWAKATGHKGVFASNLTIGSFESPLIFEPGEGWNYSLGLDWAGILIERVSGQSLDAYFKEHIFKPIGANTITFAPEAKHYENLQTPTMRDENLKVFAFPGARETAPEKIVGQASGGAGLYGTAKDYLRFLQAVMRSKEPGGIISPESYKLIFSHQLPDAPEGTYAGQYGFAALIPHIHPDLINNKKIGHSLGGFYAQADSPHGRKAGTTWWEGM
;
A
#
# COMPACT_ATOMS: atom_id res chain seq x y z
N MET A 1 -6.89 31.26 -2.21
CA MET A 1 -6.21 31.27 -0.89
C MET A 1 -5.86 29.84 -0.55
N ALA A 2 -4.66 29.59 -0.02
CA ALA A 2 -4.33 28.28 0.53
C ALA A 2 -5.28 27.99 1.71
N PRO A 3 -5.78 26.75 1.87
CA PRO A 3 -6.61 26.40 3.01
C PRO A 3 -5.82 26.61 4.31
N THR A 4 -6.47 27.22 5.30
CA THR A 4 -5.90 27.51 6.62
C THR A 4 -6.72 26.84 7.71
N LEU A 5 -6.07 26.37 8.77
CA LEU A 5 -6.72 25.86 9.98
C LEU A 5 -6.75 26.97 11.04
N SER A 6 -7.89 27.22 11.66
CA SER A 6 -8.00 28.19 12.75
C SER A 6 -7.29 27.69 14.02
N ALA A 7 -6.90 28.59 14.91
CA ALA A 7 -6.31 28.20 16.20
C ALA A 7 -7.23 27.30 17.02
N GLU A 8 -8.54 27.58 17.02
CA GLU A 8 -9.56 26.74 17.66
C GLU A 8 -9.65 25.35 16.99
N GLY A 9 -9.61 25.29 15.65
CA GLY A 9 -9.61 24.03 14.91
C GLY A 9 -8.38 23.18 15.22
N LYS A 10 -7.20 23.83 15.30
CA LYS A 10 -5.97 23.17 15.72
C LYS A 10 -6.08 22.61 17.14
N ALA A 11 -6.53 23.42 18.11
CA ALA A 11 -6.71 22.97 19.49
C ALA A 11 -7.68 21.79 19.61
N LYS A 12 -8.76 21.76 18.81
CA LYS A 12 -9.70 20.63 18.76
C LYS A 12 -9.05 19.36 18.21
N LEU A 13 -8.23 19.46 17.17
CA LEU A 13 -7.49 18.31 16.64
C LEU A 13 -6.45 17.79 17.66
N ASP A 14 -5.73 18.70 18.31
CA ASP A 14 -4.77 18.36 19.37
C ASP A 14 -5.50 17.59 20.49
N GLN A 15 -6.64 18.11 20.95
CA GLN A 15 -7.47 17.48 21.99
C GLN A 15 -7.97 16.08 21.58
N ILE A 16 -8.41 15.89 20.33
CA ILE A 16 -8.87 14.59 19.83
C ILE A 16 -7.72 13.58 19.90
N LEU A 17 -6.54 13.93 19.38
CA LEU A 17 -5.39 13.03 19.40
C LEU A 17 -5.02 12.62 20.83
N GLU A 18 -4.97 13.59 21.74
CA GLU A 18 -4.65 13.34 23.14
C GLU A 18 -5.71 12.46 23.83
N SER A 19 -7.00 12.71 23.60
CA SER A 19 -8.08 11.94 24.23
C SER A 19 -8.16 10.50 23.73
N GLU A 20 -7.94 10.27 22.44
CA GLU A 20 -7.96 8.92 21.83
C GLU A 20 -6.77 8.06 22.29
N VAL A 21 -5.63 8.70 22.58
CA VAL A 21 -4.49 8.03 23.20
C VAL A 21 -4.72 7.78 24.68
N ALA A 22 -5.25 8.78 25.41
CA ALA A 22 -5.51 8.66 26.84
C ALA A 22 -6.60 7.62 27.18
N SER A 23 -7.56 7.37 26.28
CA SER A 23 -8.56 6.31 26.44
C SER A 23 -7.96 4.90 26.34
N GLY A 24 -6.74 4.77 25.81
CA GLY A 24 -6.12 3.50 25.48
C GLY A 24 -6.70 2.84 24.22
N GLU A 25 -7.59 3.54 23.50
CA GLU A 25 -8.10 3.06 22.23
C GLU A 25 -7.00 3.10 21.18
N ILE A 26 -6.25 4.20 21.05
CA ILE A 26 -5.16 4.30 20.08
C ILE A 26 -3.81 4.36 20.82
N PRO A 27 -2.85 3.45 20.54
CA PRO A 27 -1.54 3.45 21.19
C PRO A 27 -0.76 4.75 21.06
N ALA A 28 -0.68 5.22 19.83
CA ALA A 28 -0.03 6.46 19.45
C ALA A 28 -0.51 6.84 18.05
N SER A 29 -0.51 8.13 17.73
CA SER A 29 -1.00 8.66 16.46
C SER A 29 -0.17 9.83 15.98
N THR A 30 0.29 9.77 14.73
CA THR A 30 0.76 10.93 13.99
C THR A 30 -0.32 11.32 12.98
N PHE A 31 -0.80 12.55 13.04
CA PHE A 31 -1.77 13.08 12.08
C PHE A 31 -1.24 14.36 11.45
N ALA A 32 -1.18 14.37 10.12
CA ALA A 32 -0.65 15.48 9.35
C ALA A 32 -1.52 15.81 8.14
N VAL A 33 -1.67 17.10 7.85
CA VAL A 33 -2.41 17.62 6.71
C VAL A 33 -1.57 18.68 6.04
N ALA A 34 -1.39 18.62 4.73
CA ALA A 34 -0.62 19.60 3.96
C ALA A 34 -1.22 19.87 2.59
N THR A 35 -0.84 21.00 1.99
CA THR A 35 -1.08 21.26 0.57
C THR A 35 0.05 20.64 -0.28
N ALA A 36 -0.07 20.69 -1.60
CA ALA A 36 0.99 20.23 -2.51
C ALA A 36 2.29 21.06 -2.41
N ASP A 37 2.23 22.28 -1.86
CA ASP A 37 3.41 23.14 -1.71
C ASP A 37 4.38 22.55 -0.67
N ALA A 38 5.55 22.08 -1.12
CA ALA A 38 6.58 21.52 -0.24
C ALA A 38 7.25 22.58 0.64
N ASN A 39 7.17 23.86 0.26
CA ASN A 39 7.81 24.95 0.99
C ASN A 39 6.87 25.54 2.04
N ALA A 40 5.56 25.25 1.93
CA ALA A 40 4.59 25.62 2.95
C ALA A 40 4.67 24.64 4.12
N PRO A 41 4.57 25.13 5.38
CA PRO A 41 4.40 24.24 6.51
C PRO A 41 3.10 23.42 6.36
N PRO A 42 3.03 22.21 6.97
CA PRO A 42 1.77 21.49 7.07
C PRO A 42 0.67 22.39 7.64
N ILE A 43 -0.55 22.24 7.11
CA ILE A 43 -1.76 22.87 7.67
C ILE A 43 -1.96 22.40 9.12
N TYR A 44 -1.62 21.13 9.38
CA TYR A 44 -1.65 20.55 10.70
C TYR A 44 -0.57 19.47 10.81
N TRP A 45 0.04 19.39 11.98
CA TRP A 45 0.91 18.29 12.38
C TRP A 45 0.72 18.06 13.88
N GLY A 46 0.27 16.88 14.25
CA GLY A 46 0.06 16.48 15.64
C GLY A 46 0.59 15.08 15.88
N VAL A 47 1.15 14.87 17.06
CA VAL A 47 1.64 13.58 17.55
C VAL A 47 1.15 13.36 18.98
N ALA A 48 0.72 12.15 19.31
CA ALA A 48 0.37 11.77 20.67
C ALA A 48 0.68 10.29 20.91
N GLY A 49 1.18 9.96 22.12
CA GLY A 49 1.33 8.59 22.59
C GLY A 49 2.76 8.03 22.61
N ASP A 50 2.87 6.88 23.25
CA ASP A 50 4.14 6.20 23.49
C ASP A 50 4.65 5.54 22.20
N ARG A 51 5.94 5.69 21.91
CA ARG A 51 6.58 4.99 20.78
C ARG A 51 6.52 3.47 20.92
N HIS A 52 6.60 3.00 22.16
CA HIS A 52 6.32 1.62 22.53
C HIS A 52 5.09 1.61 23.41
N PHE A 53 4.01 1.03 22.90
CA PHE A 53 2.71 1.05 23.56
C PHE A 53 2.79 0.59 25.02
N GLY A 54 2.39 1.47 25.95
CA GLY A 54 2.36 1.19 27.38
C GLY A 54 3.71 1.29 28.09
N ASP A 55 4.76 1.78 27.41
CA ASP A 55 6.09 1.99 27.99
C ASP A 55 6.60 3.43 27.71
N PRO A 56 6.14 4.43 28.48
CA PRO A 56 6.56 5.82 28.31
C PRO A 56 8.07 6.03 28.53
N SER A 57 8.74 5.10 29.23
CA SER A 57 10.20 5.17 29.45
C SER A 57 10.99 5.01 28.15
N LYS A 58 10.37 4.45 27.11
CA LYS A 58 10.95 4.28 25.77
C LYS A 58 10.71 5.47 24.86
N GLY A 59 10.12 6.55 25.37
CA GLY A 59 9.91 7.80 24.66
C GLY A 59 8.55 7.90 23.96
N GLN A 60 8.13 9.13 23.70
CA GLN A 60 6.94 9.47 22.92
C GLN A 60 7.26 9.43 21.42
N ILE A 61 6.23 9.23 20.60
CA ILE A 61 6.36 9.42 19.15
C ILE A 61 6.68 10.88 18.80
N ASN A 62 7.36 11.08 17.67
CA ASN A 62 7.75 12.38 17.13
C ASN A 62 7.95 12.29 15.61
N GLU A 63 8.36 13.40 14.97
CA GLU A 63 8.54 13.46 13.51
C GLU A 63 9.59 12.49 12.93
N ASP A 64 10.52 12.04 13.76
CA ASP A 64 11.60 11.11 13.39
C ASP A 64 11.26 9.66 13.78
N THR A 65 10.03 9.41 14.24
CA THR A 65 9.54 8.06 14.51
C THR A 65 9.39 7.30 13.19
N VAL A 66 10.05 6.16 13.14
CA VAL A 66 10.03 5.26 11.99
C VAL A 66 8.85 4.33 12.12
N LEU A 67 8.16 4.11 11.02
CA LEU A 67 6.98 3.28 10.89
C LEU A 67 7.28 2.15 9.90
N GLN A 68 6.67 0.99 10.12
CA GLN A 68 6.41 0.07 9.02
C GLN A 68 5.31 0.70 8.17
N LEU A 69 5.64 1.12 6.95
CA LEU A 69 4.68 1.79 6.06
C LEU A 69 3.63 0.81 5.53
N MET A 70 3.90 -0.50 5.63
CA MET A 70 3.01 -1.55 5.17
C MET A 70 2.54 -1.23 3.75
N SER A 71 1.24 -1.36 3.50
CA SER A 71 0.64 -1.19 2.18
C SER A 71 0.69 0.23 1.61
N MET A 72 1.19 1.21 2.36
CA MET A 72 1.56 2.51 1.81
C MET A 72 2.75 2.42 0.82
N THR A 73 3.51 1.32 0.86
CA THR A 73 4.54 0.99 -0.15
C THR A 73 3.99 0.97 -1.58
N LYS A 74 2.73 0.57 -1.76
CA LYS A 74 2.09 0.34 -3.06
C LYS A 74 2.05 1.60 -3.94
N LEU A 75 1.86 2.77 -3.34
CA LEU A 75 1.86 4.03 -4.09
C LEU A 75 3.26 4.36 -4.62
N VAL A 76 4.31 4.04 -3.87
CA VAL A 76 5.70 4.24 -4.31
C VAL A 76 6.04 3.33 -5.50
N VAL A 77 5.64 2.06 -5.43
CA VAL A 77 5.74 1.11 -6.57
C VAL A 77 5.02 1.66 -7.80
N THR A 78 3.81 2.20 -7.62
CA THR A 78 3.04 2.78 -8.72
C THR A 78 3.77 3.95 -9.36
N VAL A 79 4.32 4.88 -8.57
CA VAL A 79 5.11 6.01 -9.08
C VAL A 79 6.31 5.52 -9.88
N ALA A 80 7.05 4.52 -9.37
CA ALA A 80 8.19 3.95 -10.07
C ALA A 80 7.79 3.28 -11.40
N ALA A 81 6.68 2.54 -11.42
CA ALA A 81 6.15 1.94 -12.63
C ALA A 81 5.78 3.00 -13.67
N LEU A 82 5.14 4.10 -13.26
CA LEU A 82 4.81 5.23 -14.12
C LEU A 82 6.06 5.93 -14.68
N GLN A 83 7.10 6.14 -13.87
CA GLN A 83 8.38 6.66 -14.36
C GLN A 83 9.02 5.76 -15.45
N LEU A 84 8.87 4.44 -15.34
CA LEU A 84 9.35 3.50 -16.36
C LEU A 84 8.46 3.47 -17.60
N ILE A 85 7.15 3.70 -17.47
CA ILE A 85 6.23 3.89 -18.60
C ILE A 85 6.61 5.16 -19.37
N GLU A 86 6.87 6.27 -18.69
CA GLU A 86 7.31 7.53 -19.31
C GLU A 86 8.64 7.38 -20.08
N LYS A 87 9.52 6.50 -19.59
CA LYS A 87 10.78 6.14 -20.25
C LYS A 87 10.60 5.12 -21.38
N GLY A 88 9.37 4.72 -21.71
CA GLY A 88 9.05 3.74 -22.75
C GLY A 88 9.51 2.32 -22.43
N LYS A 89 9.79 2.01 -21.17
CA LYS A 89 10.30 0.69 -20.74
C LYS A 89 9.20 -0.27 -20.28
N LEU A 90 8.06 0.26 -19.89
CA LEU A 90 6.87 -0.49 -19.47
C LEU A 90 5.65 0.01 -20.23
N SER A 91 4.61 -0.81 -20.25
CA SER A 91 3.26 -0.47 -20.73
C SER A 91 2.25 -1.03 -19.75
N LEU A 92 1.15 -0.27 -19.52
CA LEU A 92 0.09 -0.71 -18.62
C LEU A 92 -0.64 -1.93 -19.15
N ASP A 93 -0.82 -2.01 -20.46
CA ASP A 93 -1.78 -2.92 -21.11
C ASP A 93 -1.13 -3.94 -22.03
N ASP A 94 0.18 -3.86 -22.26
CA ASP A 94 0.91 -4.87 -23.03
C ASP A 94 1.26 -6.09 -22.17
N PRO A 95 0.61 -7.25 -22.37
CA PRO A 95 0.90 -8.44 -21.59
C PRO A 95 2.26 -9.06 -21.90
N ALA A 96 2.88 -8.74 -23.05
CA ALA A 96 4.20 -9.24 -23.41
C ALA A 96 5.28 -8.76 -22.41
N VAL A 97 5.07 -7.60 -21.79
CA VAL A 97 5.92 -7.09 -20.72
C VAL A 97 5.89 -8.02 -19.51
N ILE A 98 4.71 -8.51 -19.13
CA ILE A 98 4.56 -9.44 -18.00
C ILE A 98 5.09 -10.83 -18.37
N GLU A 99 4.71 -11.36 -19.53
CA GLU A 99 5.17 -12.68 -20.00
C GLU A 99 6.69 -12.78 -20.05
N LYS A 100 7.35 -11.78 -20.63
CA LYS A 100 8.82 -11.75 -20.77
C LYS A 100 9.53 -11.63 -19.44
N ASN A 101 9.05 -10.74 -18.57
CA ASN A 101 9.81 -10.33 -17.39
C ASN A 101 9.36 -11.03 -16.11
N LEU A 102 8.19 -11.66 -16.06
CA LEU A 102 7.65 -12.35 -14.88
C LEU A 102 7.16 -13.77 -15.23
N PRO A 103 8.03 -14.67 -15.74
CA PRO A 103 7.63 -16.03 -16.10
C PRO A 103 7.02 -16.82 -14.92
N GLU A 104 7.43 -16.52 -13.69
CA GLU A 104 6.91 -17.13 -12.47
C GLU A 104 5.45 -16.77 -12.19
N LEU A 105 5.05 -15.52 -12.45
CA LEU A 105 3.66 -15.08 -12.42
C LEU A 105 2.90 -15.62 -13.64
N TRP A 106 3.54 -15.59 -14.81
CA TRP A 106 2.90 -15.95 -16.07
C TRP A 106 2.41 -17.40 -16.09
N LYS A 107 3.16 -18.32 -15.45
CA LYS A 107 2.82 -19.75 -15.36
C LYS A 107 1.73 -20.07 -14.32
N LEU A 108 1.31 -19.12 -13.49
CA LEU A 108 0.34 -19.41 -12.43
C LEU A 108 -1.03 -19.79 -13.01
N GLU A 109 -1.60 -20.82 -12.42
CA GLU A 109 -2.94 -21.32 -12.73
C GLU A 109 -3.96 -20.82 -11.70
N ILE A 110 -5.25 -20.99 -12.02
CA ILE A 110 -6.36 -20.63 -11.14
C ILE A 110 -6.68 -21.82 -10.25
N LEU A 111 -6.55 -21.67 -8.94
CA LEU A 111 -7.01 -22.61 -7.94
C LEU A 111 -8.53 -22.59 -7.85
N THR A 112 -9.18 -23.73 -8.12
CA THR A 112 -10.64 -23.85 -8.12
C THR A 112 -11.16 -24.48 -6.85
N GLU A 113 -10.45 -25.46 -6.30
CA GLU A 113 -10.81 -26.14 -5.05
C GLU A 113 -9.60 -26.86 -4.43
N MET A 114 -9.75 -27.26 -3.16
CA MET A 114 -8.89 -28.22 -2.49
C MET A 114 -9.64 -29.56 -2.40
N LYS A 115 -9.16 -30.59 -3.10
CA LYS A 115 -9.77 -31.92 -3.11
C LYS A 115 -8.84 -32.93 -2.45
N ASP A 116 -9.30 -33.57 -1.38
CA ASP A 116 -8.53 -34.54 -0.59
C ASP A 116 -7.16 -33.98 -0.15
N GLY A 117 -7.14 -32.70 0.25
CA GLY A 117 -5.92 -31.99 0.65
C GLY A 117 -4.97 -31.62 -0.50
N LYS A 118 -5.38 -31.79 -1.76
CA LYS A 118 -4.59 -31.43 -2.95
C LYS A 118 -5.24 -30.29 -3.72
N PRO A 119 -4.45 -29.36 -4.29
CA PRO A 119 -4.99 -28.30 -5.12
C PRO A 119 -5.51 -28.86 -6.44
N VAL A 120 -6.72 -28.43 -6.81
CA VAL A 120 -7.25 -28.59 -8.16
C VAL A 120 -7.17 -27.23 -8.85
N THR A 121 -6.47 -27.18 -9.98
CA THR A 121 -6.24 -25.96 -10.73
C THR A 121 -6.76 -26.08 -12.16
N ARG A 122 -7.02 -24.93 -12.77
CA ARG A 122 -7.25 -24.80 -14.21
C ARG A 122 -6.35 -23.72 -14.80
N LYS A 123 -5.95 -23.89 -16.05
CA LYS A 123 -5.24 -22.84 -16.78
C LYS A 123 -6.09 -21.59 -16.89
N ARG A 124 -5.45 -20.43 -16.69
CA ARG A 124 -6.03 -19.13 -17.04
C ARG A 124 -6.15 -19.01 -18.56
N THR A 125 -7.16 -18.26 -19.00
CA THR A 125 -7.41 -17.97 -20.41
C THR A 125 -7.17 -16.51 -20.76
N LYS A 126 -7.08 -15.63 -19.75
CA LYS A 126 -6.83 -14.19 -19.91
C LYS A 126 -5.37 -13.83 -19.60
N PRO A 127 -4.77 -12.87 -20.34
CA PRO A 127 -3.43 -12.38 -20.05
C PRO A 127 -3.39 -11.50 -18.79
N ILE A 128 -2.26 -11.50 -18.09
CA ILE A 128 -1.99 -10.56 -17.00
C ILE A 128 -1.29 -9.33 -17.57
N THR A 129 -1.69 -8.13 -17.13
CA THR A 129 -1.07 -6.85 -17.52
C THR A 129 -0.59 -6.10 -16.29
N LEU A 130 0.27 -5.09 -16.47
CA LEU A 130 0.70 -4.23 -15.37
C LEU A 130 -0.48 -3.48 -14.74
N ARG A 131 -1.47 -3.06 -15.54
CA ARG A 131 -2.72 -2.48 -15.03
C ARG A 131 -3.39 -3.42 -14.04
N HIS A 132 -3.54 -4.72 -14.38
CA HIS A 132 -4.12 -5.69 -13.48
C HIS A 132 -3.35 -5.82 -12.15
N LEU A 133 -2.02 -5.71 -12.20
CA LEU A 133 -1.19 -5.73 -11.00
C LEU A 133 -1.49 -4.52 -10.10
N LEU A 134 -1.48 -3.31 -10.67
CA LEU A 134 -1.67 -2.05 -9.93
C LEU A 134 -3.10 -1.83 -9.43
N THR A 135 -4.10 -2.46 -10.05
CA THR A 135 -5.52 -2.29 -9.69
C THR A 135 -6.15 -3.46 -8.95
N HIS A 136 -5.35 -4.44 -8.50
CA HIS A 136 -5.85 -5.61 -7.76
C HIS A 136 -6.87 -6.47 -8.54
N THR A 137 -6.71 -6.54 -9.87
CA THR A 137 -7.56 -7.34 -10.77
C THR A 137 -6.78 -8.46 -11.49
N ASN A 138 -5.57 -8.78 -11.04
CA ASN A 138 -4.69 -9.79 -11.66
C ASN A 138 -4.99 -11.25 -11.29
N GLY A 139 -5.93 -11.50 -10.37
CA GLY A 139 -6.30 -12.84 -9.95
C GLY A 139 -5.54 -13.36 -8.73
N THR A 140 -4.44 -12.74 -8.28
CA THR A 140 -3.74 -13.17 -7.05
C THR A 140 -4.51 -12.78 -5.78
N GLY A 141 -4.09 -13.32 -4.64
CA GLY A 141 -4.60 -12.95 -3.32
C GLY A 141 -3.61 -13.24 -2.21
N TYR A 142 -3.90 -12.69 -1.02
CA TYR A 142 -3.18 -13.03 0.20
C TYR A 142 -3.78 -14.29 0.83
N ASP A 143 -2.92 -15.25 1.17
CA ASP A 143 -3.26 -16.53 1.82
C ASP A 143 -3.94 -16.36 3.18
N LEU A 144 -3.58 -15.31 3.94
CA LEU A 144 -4.27 -14.97 5.19
C LEU A 144 -5.66 -14.34 5.02
N MET A 145 -6.01 -13.88 3.81
CA MET A 145 -7.26 -13.15 3.54
C MET A 145 -8.25 -13.95 2.69
N VAL A 146 -7.74 -14.90 1.89
CA VAL A 146 -8.55 -15.75 1.03
C VAL A 146 -8.53 -17.18 1.59
N PRO A 147 -9.63 -17.67 2.17
CA PRO A 147 -9.67 -18.98 2.83
C PRO A 147 -9.11 -20.13 1.99
N LEU A 148 -9.48 -20.18 0.69
CA LEU A 148 -9.00 -21.20 -0.24
C LEU A 148 -7.46 -21.16 -0.43
N LEU A 149 -6.86 -19.97 -0.48
CA LEU A 149 -5.41 -19.83 -0.54
C LEU A 149 -4.75 -20.18 0.80
N GLY A 150 -5.41 -19.91 1.92
CA GLY A 150 -4.94 -20.33 3.25
C GLY A 150 -4.90 -21.86 3.40
N GLU A 151 -5.89 -22.57 2.88
CA GLU A 151 -5.89 -24.04 2.81
C GLU A 151 -4.77 -24.56 1.89
N TRP A 152 -4.62 -23.97 0.71
CA TRP A 152 -3.54 -24.31 -0.22
C TRP A 152 -2.15 -24.11 0.39
N ALA A 153 -1.93 -22.98 1.07
CA ALA A 153 -0.64 -22.66 1.67
C ALA A 153 -0.28 -23.67 2.76
N LYS A 154 -1.25 -24.06 3.60
CA LYS A 154 -1.07 -25.11 4.62
C LYS A 154 -0.74 -26.46 3.99
N ALA A 155 -1.46 -26.86 2.93
CA ALA A 155 -1.28 -28.14 2.29
C ALA A 155 0.07 -28.27 1.54
N THR A 156 0.59 -27.17 1.01
CA THR A 156 1.83 -27.15 0.22
C THR A 156 3.07 -26.73 1.01
N GLY A 157 2.89 -26.22 2.23
CA GLY A 157 3.97 -25.60 3.01
C GLY A 157 4.43 -24.26 2.44
N HIS A 158 3.60 -23.59 1.63
CA HIS A 158 3.91 -22.28 1.06
C HIS A 158 4.14 -21.25 2.17
N LYS A 159 5.15 -20.41 1.98
CA LYS A 159 5.48 -19.31 2.88
C LYS A 159 5.19 -17.98 2.19
N GLY A 160 4.05 -17.38 2.54
CA GLY A 160 3.60 -16.10 2.00
C GLY A 160 4.42 -14.88 2.45
N VAL A 161 3.93 -13.69 2.13
CA VAL A 161 4.67 -12.41 2.24
C VAL A 161 4.92 -11.87 3.65
N PHE A 162 4.43 -12.60 4.65
CA PHE A 162 4.63 -12.32 6.06
C PHE A 162 5.70 -13.24 6.67
N ALA A 163 6.27 -14.18 5.90
CA ALA A 163 7.44 -14.92 6.32
C ALA A 163 8.68 -14.02 6.36
N SER A 164 9.64 -14.38 7.21
CA SER A 164 11.00 -13.84 7.14
C SER A 164 11.71 -14.36 5.89
N ASN A 165 12.70 -13.60 5.39
CA ASN A 165 13.52 -13.96 4.24
C ASN A 165 12.74 -14.28 2.97
N LEU A 166 11.94 -13.31 2.50
CA LEU A 166 11.12 -13.46 1.30
C LEU A 166 11.95 -13.85 0.09
N THR A 167 11.37 -14.69 -0.76
CA THR A 167 11.93 -15.01 -2.08
C THR A 167 10.87 -14.70 -3.13
N ILE A 168 11.22 -14.76 -4.42
CA ILE A 168 10.22 -14.67 -5.50
C ILE A 168 9.13 -15.74 -5.30
N GLY A 169 9.53 -16.93 -4.86
CA GLY A 169 8.62 -18.04 -4.54
C GLY A 169 7.58 -17.68 -3.47
N SER A 170 7.84 -16.74 -2.57
CA SER A 170 6.86 -16.28 -1.57
C SER A 170 5.65 -15.58 -2.19
N PHE A 171 5.78 -15.07 -3.42
CA PHE A 171 4.70 -14.41 -4.17
C PHE A 171 4.02 -15.36 -5.19
N GLU A 172 4.52 -16.58 -5.38
CA GLU A 172 3.99 -17.60 -6.31
C GLU A 172 2.75 -18.32 -5.73
N SER A 173 1.74 -17.55 -5.34
CA SER A 173 0.42 -18.07 -4.94
C SER A 173 -0.49 -18.24 -6.17
N PRO A 174 -1.26 -19.34 -6.30
CA PRO A 174 -2.21 -19.51 -7.40
C PRO A 174 -3.17 -18.33 -7.54
N LEU A 175 -3.67 -18.15 -8.76
CA LEU A 175 -4.76 -17.22 -9.01
C LEU A 175 -6.07 -17.78 -8.44
N ILE A 176 -7.05 -16.92 -8.19
CA ILE A 176 -8.39 -17.29 -7.71
C ILE A 176 -9.51 -16.89 -8.67
N PHE A 177 -9.19 -16.12 -9.71
CA PHE A 177 -10.08 -15.78 -10.82
C PHE A 177 -9.25 -15.38 -12.06
N GLU A 178 -9.93 -15.26 -13.21
CA GLU A 178 -9.30 -14.81 -14.46
C GLU A 178 -8.86 -13.34 -14.35
N PRO A 179 -7.63 -12.98 -14.76
CA PRO A 179 -7.19 -11.59 -14.79
C PRO A 179 -8.20 -10.67 -15.51
N GLY A 180 -8.61 -9.60 -14.84
CA GLY A 180 -9.60 -8.63 -15.33
C GLY A 180 -11.06 -8.95 -15.01
N GLU A 181 -11.38 -10.20 -14.61
CA GLU A 181 -12.75 -10.66 -14.33
C GLU A 181 -13.10 -10.70 -12.83
N GLY A 182 -12.30 -10.01 -12.01
CA GLY A 182 -12.52 -9.93 -10.57
C GLY A 182 -11.72 -8.80 -9.92
N TRP A 183 -12.03 -8.51 -8.66
CA TRP A 183 -11.20 -7.67 -7.79
C TRP A 183 -10.96 -8.39 -6.48
N ASN A 184 -9.69 -8.48 -6.06
CA ASN A 184 -9.31 -8.99 -4.75
C ASN A 184 -8.01 -8.31 -4.30
N TYR A 185 -7.91 -7.96 -3.02
CA TYR A 185 -6.69 -7.37 -2.50
C TYR A 185 -5.53 -8.37 -2.56
N SER A 186 -4.41 -7.98 -3.18
CA SER A 186 -3.50 -8.97 -3.76
C SER A 186 -2.01 -8.63 -3.75
N LEU A 187 -1.22 -9.63 -4.14
CA LEU A 187 0.23 -9.61 -4.36
C LEU A 187 0.67 -8.84 -5.62
N GLY A 188 -0.25 -8.14 -6.28
CA GLY A 188 0.02 -7.52 -7.58
C GLY A 188 1.16 -6.49 -7.51
N LEU A 189 1.23 -5.71 -6.43
CA LEU A 189 2.26 -4.69 -6.25
C LEU A 189 3.62 -5.28 -5.85
N ASP A 190 3.64 -6.48 -5.28
CA ASP A 190 4.89 -7.22 -5.09
C ASP A 190 5.47 -7.67 -6.44
N TRP A 191 4.63 -8.22 -7.32
CA TRP A 191 5.00 -8.56 -8.70
C TRP A 191 5.42 -7.33 -9.52
N ALA A 192 4.74 -6.20 -9.36
CA ALA A 192 5.13 -4.94 -10.01
C ALA A 192 6.49 -4.45 -9.50
N GLY A 193 6.81 -4.66 -8.22
CA GLY A 193 8.14 -4.42 -7.66
C GLY A 193 9.22 -5.24 -8.37
N ILE A 194 9.03 -6.55 -8.50
CA ILE A 194 9.96 -7.45 -9.21
C ILE A 194 10.11 -7.03 -10.68
N LEU A 195 9.01 -6.61 -11.33
CA LEU A 195 9.06 -6.11 -12.70
C LEU A 195 9.93 -4.85 -12.84
N ILE A 196 9.81 -3.90 -11.91
CA ILE A 196 10.64 -2.70 -11.87
C ILE A 196 12.11 -3.07 -11.74
N GLU A 197 12.46 -4.01 -10.87
CA GLU A 197 13.84 -4.47 -10.69
C GLU A 197 14.41 -5.05 -11.99
N ARG A 198 13.67 -5.98 -12.61
CA ARG A 198 14.10 -6.66 -13.84
C ARG A 198 14.25 -5.70 -15.02
N VAL A 199 13.35 -4.73 -15.16
CA VAL A 199 13.34 -3.78 -16.30
C VAL A 199 14.31 -2.62 -16.09
N SER A 200 14.53 -2.19 -14.84
CA SER A 200 15.48 -1.12 -14.52
C SER A 200 16.93 -1.60 -14.38
N GLY A 201 17.13 -2.87 -14.01
CA GLY A 201 18.44 -3.42 -13.64
C GLY A 201 18.92 -2.99 -12.25
N GLN A 202 18.06 -2.37 -11.44
CA GLN A 202 18.36 -1.93 -10.08
C GLN A 202 17.56 -2.75 -9.06
N SER A 203 18.03 -2.82 -7.81
CA SER A 203 17.14 -3.25 -6.72
C SER A 203 16.00 -2.25 -6.54
N LEU A 204 14.87 -2.70 -6.00
CA LEU A 204 13.70 -1.85 -5.83
C LEU A 204 14.00 -0.64 -4.91
N ASP A 205 14.77 -0.89 -3.85
CA ASP A 205 15.23 0.12 -2.91
C ASP A 205 16.14 1.18 -3.57
N ALA A 206 17.10 0.73 -4.39
CA ALA A 206 18.00 1.65 -5.10
C ALA A 206 17.23 2.53 -6.09
N TYR A 207 16.28 1.93 -6.84
CA TYR A 207 15.45 2.68 -7.77
C TYR A 207 14.61 3.75 -7.04
N PHE A 208 13.96 3.39 -5.93
CA PHE A 208 13.15 4.34 -5.16
C PHE A 208 14.01 5.48 -4.59
N LYS A 209 15.16 5.15 -4.01
CA LYS A 209 16.10 6.14 -3.47
C LYS A 209 16.57 7.12 -4.55
N GLU A 210 17.01 6.62 -5.70
CA GLU A 210 17.57 7.46 -6.77
C GLU A 210 16.51 8.29 -7.49
N HIS A 211 15.38 7.68 -7.88
CA HIS A 211 14.42 8.30 -8.81
C HIS A 211 13.22 8.95 -8.12
N ILE A 212 12.96 8.68 -6.84
CA ILE A 212 11.80 9.21 -6.12
C ILE A 212 12.21 10.00 -4.88
N PHE A 213 12.94 9.39 -3.94
CA PHE A 213 13.14 9.96 -2.61
C PHE A 213 14.24 11.02 -2.55
N LYS A 214 15.41 10.76 -3.15
CA LYS A 214 16.50 11.75 -3.22
C LYS A 214 16.08 13.06 -3.91
N PRO A 215 15.35 13.06 -5.05
CA PRO A 215 14.87 14.28 -5.69
C PRO A 215 13.96 15.15 -4.80
N ILE A 216 13.27 14.56 -3.83
CA ILE A 216 12.31 15.27 -2.96
C ILE A 216 12.83 15.47 -1.53
N GLY A 217 14.09 15.07 -1.26
CA GLY A 217 14.72 15.18 0.05
C GLY A 217 14.12 14.25 1.12
N ALA A 218 13.45 13.17 0.73
CA ALA A 218 13.03 12.11 1.64
C ALA A 218 14.20 11.14 1.84
N ASN A 219 14.64 10.94 3.09
CA ASN A 219 15.89 10.21 3.38
C ASN A 219 15.69 9.00 4.28
N THR A 220 14.52 8.86 4.91
CA THR A 220 14.23 7.79 5.86
C THR A 220 13.53 6.59 5.23
N ILE A 221 12.96 6.74 4.02
CA ILE A 221 12.17 5.67 3.39
C ILE A 221 13.08 4.65 2.71
N THR A 222 12.99 3.38 3.13
CA THR A 222 13.89 2.30 2.68
C THR A 222 13.30 0.92 2.98
N PHE A 223 13.69 -0.09 2.21
CA PHE A 223 13.41 -1.51 2.52
C PHE A 223 14.40 -2.07 3.56
N ALA A 224 15.55 -1.43 3.71
CA ALA A 224 16.60 -1.81 4.66
C ALA A 224 16.98 -0.60 5.51
N PRO A 225 16.30 -0.35 6.64
CA PRO A 225 16.68 0.70 7.59
C PRO A 225 18.05 0.42 8.19
N GLU A 226 18.79 1.46 8.57
CA GLU A 226 20.01 1.30 9.38
C GLU A 226 19.64 1.07 10.85
N ALA A 227 20.56 0.51 11.66
CA ALA A 227 20.36 0.26 13.10
C ALA A 227 19.77 1.48 13.85
N LYS A 228 20.26 2.69 13.56
CA LYS A 228 19.76 3.94 14.18
C LYS A 228 18.28 4.24 13.90
N HIS A 229 17.74 3.78 12.76
CA HIS A 229 16.33 3.96 12.42
C HIS A 229 15.45 3.01 13.23
N TYR A 230 15.98 1.88 13.70
CA TYR A 230 15.26 0.96 14.57
C TYR A 230 15.15 1.43 16.01
N GLU A 231 16.09 2.25 16.49
CA GLU A 231 15.97 2.90 17.80
C GLU A 231 14.72 3.80 17.89
N ASN A 232 14.25 4.31 16.75
CA ASN A 232 13.06 5.13 16.63
C ASN A 232 11.86 4.39 16.00
N LEU A 233 11.94 3.06 15.83
CA LEU A 233 10.84 2.28 15.29
C LEU A 233 9.68 2.21 16.28
N GLN A 234 8.50 2.65 15.86
CA GLN A 234 7.27 2.42 16.60
C GLN A 234 6.93 0.93 16.58
N THR A 235 6.59 0.38 17.75
CA THR A 235 6.14 -1.02 17.84
C THR A 235 4.74 -1.14 17.25
N PRO A 236 4.51 -1.98 16.22
CA PRO A 236 3.16 -2.22 15.74
C PRO A 236 2.32 -2.89 16.82
N THR A 237 1.01 -2.71 16.74
CA THR A 237 0.06 -3.18 17.75
C THR A 237 -1.13 -3.85 17.08
N MET A 238 -1.77 -4.77 17.78
CA MET A 238 -3.02 -5.42 17.37
C MET A 238 -4.06 -5.33 18.47
N ARG A 239 -5.31 -5.65 18.13
CA ARG A 239 -6.40 -5.85 19.08
C ARG A 239 -6.76 -7.32 19.19
N ASP A 240 -7.09 -7.75 20.40
CA ASP A 240 -7.70 -9.07 20.62
C ASP A 240 -9.22 -9.04 20.38
N GLU A 241 -9.88 -10.17 20.62
CA GLU A 241 -11.35 -10.32 20.49
C GLU A 241 -12.16 -9.39 21.41
N ASN A 242 -11.53 -8.88 22.48
CA ASN A 242 -12.12 -7.93 23.43
C ASN A 242 -11.71 -6.47 23.13
N LEU A 243 -11.15 -6.22 21.93
CA LEU A 243 -10.64 -4.93 21.48
C LEU A 243 -9.47 -4.36 22.28
N LYS A 244 -8.88 -5.16 23.19
CA LYS A 244 -7.74 -4.74 23.99
C LYS A 244 -6.50 -4.67 23.10
N VAL A 245 -5.78 -3.56 23.18
CA VAL A 245 -4.55 -3.35 22.42
C VAL A 245 -3.38 -4.09 23.06
N PHE A 246 -2.55 -4.72 22.23
CA PHE A 246 -1.30 -5.36 22.63
C PHE A 246 -0.21 -5.14 21.58
N ALA A 247 1.05 -5.17 22.01
CA ALA A 247 2.20 -5.07 21.11
C ALA A 247 2.26 -6.30 20.19
N PHE A 248 2.32 -6.06 18.88
CA PHE A 248 2.45 -7.07 17.85
C PHE A 248 3.63 -6.69 16.96
N PRO A 249 4.85 -7.16 17.26
CA PRO A 249 6.05 -6.79 16.51
C PRO A 249 6.03 -7.22 15.02
N GLY A 250 4.95 -7.87 14.56
CA GLY A 250 4.82 -8.38 13.20
C GLY A 250 5.59 -9.68 13.02
N ALA A 251 5.35 -10.34 11.89
CA ALA A 251 6.13 -11.49 11.44
C ALA A 251 7.34 -11.08 10.57
N ARG A 252 7.41 -9.79 10.20
CA ARG A 252 8.51 -9.25 9.41
C ARG A 252 9.69 -8.94 10.31
N GLU A 253 10.84 -9.43 9.87
CA GLU A 253 12.10 -9.20 10.55
C GLU A 253 12.41 -7.70 10.57
N THR A 254 12.55 -7.17 11.78
CA THR A 254 12.87 -5.77 12.05
C THR A 254 14.33 -5.61 12.46
N ALA A 255 15.14 -6.67 12.47
CA ALA A 255 16.57 -6.52 12.65
C ALA A 255 17.25 -6.25 11.29
N PRO A 256 17.96 -5.11 11.10
CA PRO A 256 18.56 -4.73 9.83
C PRO A 256 19.45 -5.82 9.22
N GLU A 257 20.26 -6.46 10.07
CA GLU A 257 21.21 -7.50 9.70
C GLU A 257 20.55 -8.81 9.25
N LYS A 258 19.23 -8.92 9.45
CA LYS A 258 18.42 -10.09 9.11
C LYS A 258 17.37 -9.81 8.04
N ILE A 259 17.26 -8.57 7.53
CA ILE A 259 16.50 -8.29 6.32
C ILE A 259 17.28 -8.84 5.12
N VAL A 260 16.97 -10.08 4.77
CA VAL A 260 17.55 -10.79 3.62
C VAL A 260 16.43 -11.17 2.66
N GLY A 261 16.72 -11.17 1.36
CA GLY A 261 15.79 -11.67 0.34
C GLY A 261 15.09 -10.58 -0.48
N GLN A 262 13.97 -10.95 -1.09
CA GLN A 262 13.23 -10.16 -2.06
C GLN A 262 12.43 -9.03 -1.38
N ALA A 263 12.58 -7.80 -1.89
CA ALA A 263 11.77 -6.68 -1.44
C ALA A 263 10.28 -6.90 -1.76
N SER A 264 9.42 -6.67 -0.76
CA SER A 264 7.96 -6.72 -0.93
C SER A 264 7.42 -5.36 -1.38
N GLY A 265 7.20 -5.18 -2.69
CA GLY A 265 6.56 -3.98 -3.23
C GLY A 265 5.13 -3.75 -2.70
N GLY A 266 4.50 -4.78 -2.14
CA GLY A 266 3.20 -4.69 -1.50
C GLY A 266 3.24 -4.08 -0.11
N ALA A 267 4.31 -4.23 0.68
CA ALA A 267 4.30 -3.79 2.08
C ALA A 267 5.66 -3.47 2.73
N GLY A 268 6.76 -3.54 2.00
CA GLY A 268 8.11 -3.69 2.56
C GLY A 268 8.82 -2.44 3.04
N LEU A 269 8.28 -1.24 2.80
CA LEU A 269 8.97 -0.02 3.20
C LEU A 269 8.82 0.30 4.69
N TYR A 270 9.89 0.83 5.24
CA TYR A 270 9.92 1.58 6.48
C TYR A 270 10.12 3.07 6.15
N GLY A 271 9.73 3.95 7.06
CA GLY A 271 10.00 5.38 6.93
C GLY A 271 9.26 6.23 7.95
N THR A 272 9.51 7.54 7.94
CA THR A 272 8.82 8.48 8.84
C THR A 272 7.54 9.03 8.19
N ALA A 273 6.56 9.40 9.00
CA ALA A 273 5.37 10.12 8.52
C ALA A 273 5.75 11.43 7.81
N LYS A 274 6.84 12.07 8.23
CA LYS A 274 7.35 13.33 7.67
C LYS A 274 7.81 13.14 6.22
N ASP A 275 8.63 12.11 5.96
CA ASP A 275 9.08 11.83 4.61
C ASP A 275 7.99 11.25 3.72
N TYR A 276 7.04 10.49 4.29
CA TYR A 276 5.89 10.03 3.53
C TYR A 276 4.96 11.19 3.14
N LEU A 277 4.76 12.19 4.02
CA LEU A 277 4.04 13.41 3.69
C LEU A 277 4.73 14.17 2.54
N ARG A 278 6.08 14.31 2.58
CA ARG A 278 6.85 14.89 1.46
C ARG A 278 6.62 14.15 0.15
N PHE A 279 6.58 12.81 0.20
CA PHE A 279 6.26 11.97 -0.96
C PHE A 279 4.85 12.25 -1.50
N LEU A 280 3.83 12.29 -0.63
CA LEU A 280 2.46 12.63 -1.04
C LEU A 280 2.39 14.03 -1.67
N GLN A 281 3.07 15.03 -1.10
CA GLN A 281 3.13 16.37 -1.67
C GLN A 281 3.82 16.37 -3.05
N ALA A 282 4.88 15.58 -3.23
CA ALA A 282 5.56 15.45 -4.52
C ALA A 282 4.68 14.80 -5.60
N VAL A 283 3.91 13.77 -5.24
CA VAL A 283 2.88 13.21 -6.12
C VAL A 283 1.87 14.30 -6.50
N MET A 284 1.37 15.06 -5.52
CA MET A 284 0.41 16.14 -5.77
C MET A 284 0.95 17.26 -6.67
N ARG A 285 2.23 17.62 -6.55
CA ARG A 285 2.88 18.61 -7.43
C ARG A 285 3.05 18.12 -8.86
N SER A 286 3.07 16.81 -9.07
CA SER A 286 3.21 16.21 -10.41
C SER A 286 1.99 16.43 -11.31
N LYS A 287 0.95 17.09 -10.81
CA LYS A 287 -0.12 17.68 -11.62
C LYS A 287 0.41 18.69 -12.65
N GLU A 288 1.51 19.36 -12.33
CA GLU A 288 2.19 20.31 -13.20
C GLU A 288 3.53 19.73 -13.70
N PRO A 289 4.08 20.22 -14.83
CA PRO A 289 5.39 19.78 -15.32
C PRO A 289 6.51 19.97 -14.29
N GLY A 290 7.50 19.07 -14.29
CA GLY A 290 8.65 19.12 -13.37
C GLY A 290 8.45 18.39 -12.04
N GLY A 291 7.35 17.64 -11.90
CA GLY A 291 7.15 16.70 -10.80
C GLY A 291 8.00 15.42 -10.92
N ILE A 292 7.78 14.50 -9.96
CA ILE A 292 8.45 13.17 -9.96
C ILE A 292 7.89 12.21 -11.01
N ILE A 293 6.72 12.54 -11.56
CA ILE A 293 6.07 11.92 -12.73
C ILE A 293 5.45 13.03 -13.58
N SER A 294 5.05 12.70 -14.81
CA SER A 294 4.38 13.64 -15.71
C SER A 294 2.93 13.95 -15.28
N PRO A 295 2.36 15.08 -15.72
CA PRO A 295 0.93 15.38 -15.55
C PRO A 295 -0.01 14.29 -16.11
N GLU A 296 0.41 13.57 -17.15
CA GLU A 296 -0.35 12.46 -17.74
C GLU A 296 -0.37 11.26 -16.79
N SER A 297 0.79 10.88 -16.24
CA SER A 297 0.91 9.82 -15.24
C SER A 297 0.19 10.19 -13.94
N TYR A 298 0.28 11.45 -13.51
CA TYR A 298 -0.47 11.97 -12.37
C TYR A 298 -1.97 11.71 -12.51
N LYS A 299 -2.55 11.98 -13.69
CA LYS A 299 -3.99 11.75 -13.92
C LYS A 299 -4.38 10.28 -13.72
N LEU A 300 -3.49 9.32 -14.00
CA LEU A 300 -3.77 7.89 -13.81
C LEU A 300 -3.88 7.49 -12.33
N ILE A 301 -3.17 8.18 -11.44
CA ILE A 301 -3.28 8.01 -9.98
C ILE A 301 -4.60 8.57 -9.45
N PHE A 302 -5.18 9.57 -10.12
CA PHE A 302 -6.41 10.27 -9.70
C PHE A 302 -7.57 10.11 -10.68
N SER A 303 -7.66 8.96 -11.35
CA SER A 303 -8.80 8.60 -12.19
C SER A 303 -9.18 7.15 -12.02
N HIS A 304 -10.43 6.81 -12.34
CA HIS A 304 -10.90 5.44 -12.31
C HIS A 304 -10.20 4.60 -13.40
N GLN A 305 -9.70 3.42 -13.03
CA GLN A 305 -8.90 2.55 -13.89
C GLN A 305 -9.47 1.14 -14.02
N LEU A 306 -10.61 0.84 -13.38
CA LEU A 306 -11.30 -0.42 -13.63
C LEU A 306 -12.09 -0.29 -14.95
N PRO A 307 -11.95 -1.25 -15.89
CA PRO A 307 -12.74 -1.27 -17.11
C PRO A 307 -14.24 -1.40 -16.86
N ASP A 308 -15.03 -1.09 -17.87
CA ASP A 308 -16.45 -1.46 -17.88
C ASP A 308 -16.57 -2.99 -17.85
N ALA A 309 -17.40 -3.50 -16.95
CA ALA A 309 -17.59 -4.94 -16.74
C ALA A 309 -19.04 -5.24 -16.33
N PRO A 310 -19.50 -6.50 -16.47
CA PRO A 310 -20.78 -6.93 -15.94
C PRO A 310 -20.96 -6.55 -14.46
N GLU A 311 -22.21 -6.32 -14.06
CA GLU A 311 -22.50 -6.00 -12.67
C GLU A 311 -22.01 -7.13 -11.75
N GLY A 312 -21.27 -6.74 -10.71
CA GLY A 312 -20.73 -7.69 -9.73
C GLY A 312 -19.29 -8.15 -10.00
N THR A 313 -18.70 -7.90 -11.17
CA THR A 313 -17.31 -8.29 -11.46
C THR A 313 -16.33 -7.79 -10.39
N TYR A 314 -16.48 -6.55 -9.92
CA TYR A 314 -15.60 -5.97 -8.90
C TYR A 314 -16.22 -5.95 -7.50
N ALA A 315 -17.19 -6.83 -7.20
CA ALA A 315 -17.88 -6.87 -5.91
C ALA A 315 -16.91 -6.99 -4.71
N GLY A 316 -15.79 -7.71 -4.87
CA GLY A 316 -14.77 -7.85 -3.84
C GLY A 316 -14.18 -6.52 -3.37
N GLN A 317 -14.16 -5.49 -4.23
CA GLN A 317 -13.71 -4.15 -3.86
C GLN A 317 -14.58 -3.52 -2.79
N TYR A 318 -15.90 -3.65 -2.93
CA TYR A 318 -16.87 -3.11 -1.97
C TYR A 318 -16.85 -3.89 -0.66
N GLY A 319 -16.70 -5.21 -0.73
CA GLY A 319 -16.51 -6.05 0.46
C GLY A 319 -15.27 -5.64 1.25
N PHE A 320 -14.14 -5.41 0.57
CA PHE A 320 -12.93 -4.93 1.22
C PHE A 320 -13.08 -3.51 1.76
N ALA A 321 -13.68 -2.58 1.00
CA ALA A 321 -13.95 -1.22 1.46
C ALA A 321 -14.84 -1.16 2.71
N ALA A 322 -15.80 -2.09 2.86
CA ALA A 322 -16.67 -2.18 4.03
C ALA A 322 -15.94 -2.58 5.32
N LEU A 323 -14.73 -3.14 5.23
CA LEU A 323 -13.89 -3.44 6.38
C LEU A 323 -13.14 -2.22 6.91
N ILE A 324 -13.19 -1.09 6.20
CA ILE A 324 -12.38 0.10 6.45
C ILE A 324 -13.27 1.17 7.11
N PRO A 325 -13.17 1.40 8.43
CA PRO A 325 -14.17 2.17 9.18
C PRO A 325 -14.31 3.63 8.73
N HIS A 326 -13.25 4.20 8.16
CA HIS A 326 -13.21 5.60 7.75
C HIS A 326 -13.73 5.82 6.30
N ILE A 327 -14.19 4.77 5.60
CA ILE A 327 -14.90 4.88 4.33
C ILE A 327 -16.39 5.05 4.64
N HIS A 328 -16.97 6.15 4.16
CA HIS A 328 -18.37 6.45 4.41
C HIS A 328 -19.29 5.38 3.76
N PRO A 329 -20.27 4.81 4.48
CA PRO A 329 -21.16 3.78 3.96
C PRO A 329 -21.88 4.16 2.66
N ASP A 330 -22.25 5.43 2.49
CA ASP A 330 -22.91 5.89 1.25
C ASP A 330 -22.07 5.66 -0.01
N LEU A 331 -20.73 5.75 0.07
CA LEU A 331 -19.89 5.46 -1.08
C LEU A 331 -19.93 3.97 -1.44
N ILE A 332 -20.07 3.10 -0.45
CA ILE A 332 -20.13 1.65 -0.62
C ILE A 332 -21.52 1.24 -1.12
N ASN A 333 -22.57 1.63 -0.39
CA ASN A 333 -23.95 1.25 -0.65
C ASN A 333 -24.46 1.73 -2.01
N ASN A 334 -24.02 2.91 -2.45
CA ASN A 334 -24.39 3.47 -3.75
C ASN A 334 -23.39 3.14 -4.88
N LYS A 335 -22.44 2.22 -4.63
CA LYS A 335 -21.43 1.78 -5.60
C LYS A 335 -20.64 2.95 -6.21
N LYS A 336 -20.20 3.89 -5.36
CA LYS A 336 -19.44 5.11 -5.72
C LYS A 336 -17.96 5.04 -5.38
N ILE A 337 -17.43 3.82 -5.28
CA ILE A 337 -16.01 3.55 -5.09
C ILE A 337 -15.49 2.89 -6.37
N GLY A 338 -14.45 3.46 -6.94
CA GLY A 338 -13.65 2.85 -8.00
C GLY A 338 -12.25 2.51 -7.51
N HIS A 339 -11.41 2.00 -8.38
CA HIS A 339 -9.97 1.87 -8.14
C HIS A 339 -9.21 2.73 -9.16
N SER A 340 -8.18 3.43 -8.71
CA SER A 340 -7.20 4.17 -9.53
C SER A 340 -5.86 3.42 -9.54
N LEU A 341 -4.81 3.97 -10.14
CA LEU A 341 -3.47 3.40 -9.91
C LEU A 341 -2.94 3.69 -8.48
N GLY A 342 -3.50 4.65 -7.75
CA GLY A 342 -3.06 5.00 -6.39
C GLY A 342 -3.84 4.34 -5.25
N GLY A 343 -4.87 3.55 -5.53
CA GLY A 343 -5.73 2.93 -4.53
C GLY A 343 -7.23 3.13 -4.83
N PHE A 344 -8.05 3.16 -3.79
CA PHE A 344 -9.48 3.48 -3.91
C PHE A 344 -9.67 4.87 -4.50
N TYR A 345 -10.75 5.03 -5.25
CA TYR A 345 -11.09 6.26 -5.96
C TYR A 345 -12.54 6.65 -5.68
N ALA A 346 -12.77 7.88 -5.25
CA ALA A 346 -14.11 8.38 -4.95
C ALA A 346 -14.77 8.82 -6.25
N GLN A 347 -15.85 8.12 -6.64
CA GLN A 347 -16.64 8.48 -7.82
C GLN A 347 -17.73 9.51 -7.51
N ALA A 348 -17.98 9.79 -6.23
CA ALA A 348 -18.91 10.80 -5.75
C ALA A 348 -18.35 11.47 -4.49
N ASP A 349 -18.91 12.63 -4.15
CA ASP A 349 -18.64 13.28 -2.88
C ASP A 349 -19.15 12.43 -1.72
N SER A 350 -18.32 12.27 -0.69
CA SER A 350 -18.75 11.79 0.62
C SER A 350 -19.40 12.93 1.41
N PRO A 351 -20.52 12.69 2.14
CA PRO A 351 -21.24 13.73 2.88
C PRO A 351 -20.39 14.60 3.81
N HIS A 352 -19.36 14.01 4.43
CA HIS A 352 -18.53 14.68 5.45
C HIS A 352 -17.02 14.58 5.18
N GLY A 353 -16.61 14.18 3.98
CA GLY A 353 -15.21 13.85 3.74
C GLY A 353 -14.75 14.07 2.31
N ARG A 354 -14.27 12.99 1.69
CA ARG A 354 -13.59 13.00 0.41
C ARG A 354 -14.50 13.52 -0.70
N LYS A 355 -13.96 14.39 -1.55
CA LYS A 355 -14.61 14.83 -2.79
C LYS A 355 -14.46 13.76 -3.88
N ALA A 356 -15.36 13.79 -4.86
CA ALA A 356 -15.18 13.03 -6.09
C ALA A 356 -13.80 13.34 -6.69
N GLY A 357 -13.11 12.32 -7.21
CA GLY A 357 -11.74 12.45 -7.68
C GLY A 357 -10.66 12.17 -6.63
N THR A 358 -11.02 12.01 -5.35
CA THR A 358 -10.05 11.68 -4.30
C THR A 358 -9.57 10.23 -4.44
N THR A 359 -8.26 10.04 -4.41
CA THR A 359 -7.62 8.72 -4.27
C THR A 359 -7.12 8.53 -2.84
N TRP A 360 -7.29 7.34 -2.27
CA TRP A 360 -6.73 6.98 -0.97
C TRP A 360 -6.39 5.49 -0.89
N TRP A 361 -5.49 5.17 0.02
CA TRP A 361 -5.18 3.81 0.45
C TRP A 361 -4.73 3.85 1.91
N GLU A 362 -4.52 2.69 2.51
CA GLU A 362 -4.01 2.58 3.88
C GLU A 362 -2.96 1.47 4.01
N GLY A 363 -2.13 1.57 5.04
CA GLY A 363 -1.24 0.52 5.52
C GLY A 363 -1.76 -0.01 6.84
N MET A 364 -1.92 -1.32 6.95
CA MET A 364 -2.29 -2.03 8.17
C MET A 364 -1.17 -2.98 8.55
#